data_AF-A0A817Q031-F1
#
_entry.id   AF-A0A817Q031-F1
#
_cell.length_a   1.000
_cell.length_b   1.000
_cell.length_c   1.000
_cell.angle_alpha   90.00
_cell.angle_beta   90.00
_cell.angle_gamma   90.00
#
_symmetry.space_group_name_H-M   'P 1'
#
loop_
_entity.id
_entity.type
_entity.pdbx_description
1 polymer ?
#
loop_
_entity_poly.entity_id
_entity_poly.type
_entity_poly.pdbx_seq_one_letter_code
_entity_poly.pdbx_strand_id
1 'polypeptide(L)'
;MTLKLNSAPVFIHFPPRMKPKKSDFMDISRWGFSAEQLAKWIHDRADVQIHIFRPPNYSGFLLIVLLVTMIGGLLYIKRNSLEFLYNQVVWGMFVVLAILICISGQIWNSIRGSPFLHRNPQTGQIGLFSGSSGYQFIAETYVDFIFLNYFFFLHFGVCAGMILLNEAPKLTGQTGKRKAMMAVLGILMVVFFFSFLLSVFRAKYQGYPYSFLIK
;
A
#
# COMPACT_ATOMS: atom_id res chain seq x y z
N MET A 1 0.07 37.12 17.03
CA MET A 1 -1.32 36.59 17.05
C MET A 1 -1.32 35.25 16.33
N THR A 2 -1.14 34.16 17.06
CA THR A 2 -1.09 32.81 16.48
C THR A 2 -2.53 32.35 16.23
N LEU A 3 -2.92 32.25 14.96
CA LEU A 3 -4.22 31.71 14.54
C LEU A 3 -4.25 30.23 14.98
N LYS A 4 -5.01 29.90 16.02
CA LYS A 4 -5.21 28.54 16.57
C LYS A 4 -6.01 27.67 15.58
N LEU A 5 -5.48 27.47 14.39
CA LEU A 5 -6.09 26.67 13.33
C LEU A 5 -5.49 25.27 13.35
N ASN A 6 -6.35 24.25 13.44
CA ASN A 6 -5.92 22.85 13.50
C ASN A 6 -5.64 22.24 12.11
N SER A 7 -6.02 22.94 11.04
CA SER A 7 -5.78 22.51 9.65
C SER A 7 -5.73 23.72 8.73
N ALA A 8 -5.04 23.60 7.61
CA ALA A 8 -5.03 24.57 6.51
C ALA A 8 -5.40 23.84 5.21
N PRO A 9 -6.15 24.45 4.27
CA PRO A 9 -6.76 25.79 4.31
C PRO A 9 -7.93 25.90 5.32
N VAL A 10 -8.44 27.10 5.59
CA VAL A 10 -9.64 27.32 6.44
C VAL A 10 -10.59 28.26 5.71
N PHE A 11 -11.84 27.84 5.54
CA PHE A 11 -12.86 28.65 4.88
C PHE A 11 -13.75 29.33 5.94
N ILE A 12 -13.85 30.66 5.85
CA ILE A 12 -14.64 31.49 6.75
C ILE A 12 -15.55 32.38 5.90
N HIS A 13 -16.84 32.35 6.17
CA HIS A 13 -17.82 33.24 5.56
C HIS A 13 -18.07 34.46 6.47
N PHE A 14 -18.00 35.67 5.92
CA PHE A 14 -18.28 36.90 6.68
C PHE A 14 -19.64 37.46 6.27
N PRO A 15 -20.69 37.34 7.11
CA PRO A 15 -21.99 37.87 6.76
C PRO A 15 -22.01 39.41 6.79
N PRO A 16 -22.76 40.06 5.89
CA PRO A 16 -22.68 41.50 5.64
C PRO A 16 -23.15 42.41 6.80
N ARG A 17 -23.86 41.87 7.80
CA ARG A 17 -24.42 42.68 8.90
C ARG A 17 -24.27 42.07 10.30
N MET A 18 -23.66 40.89 10.44
CA MET A 18 -23.61 40.15 11.71
C MET A 18 -22.18 39.75 12.08
N LYS A 19 -21.88 39.62 13.37
CA LYS A 19 -20.62 39.02 13.82
C LYS A 19 -20.56 37.54 13.38
N PRO A 20 -19.40 37.03 12.94
CA PRO A 20 -19.26 35.67 12.45
C PRO A 20 -19.64 34.66 13.54
N LYS A 21 -20.55 33.74 13.22
CA LYS A 21 -20.98 32.65 14.10
C LYS A 21 -20.06 31.44 13.91
N LYS A 22 -20.05 30.52 14.88
CA LYS A 22 -19.29 29.26 14.78
C LYS A 22 -19.64 28.42 13.54
N SER A 23 -20.87 28.58 13.02
CA SER A 23 -21.33 27.92 11.79
C SER A 23 -20.76 28.50 10.49
N ASP A 24 -20.15 29.69 10.56
CA ASP A 24 -19.56 30.36 9.41
C ASP A 24 -18.08 29.96 9.21
N PHE A 25 -17.55 29.11 10.09
CA PHE A 25 -16.32 28.37 9.91
C PHE A 25 -16.66 27.01 9.29
N MET A 26 -16.09 26.70 8.13
CA MET A 26 -16.23 25.36 7.55
C MET A 26 -15.33 24.39 8.31
N ASP A 27 -15.93 23.46 9.04
CA ASP A 27 -15.21 22.36 9.67
C ASP A 27 -14.78 21.33 8.61
N ILE A 28 -13.59 21.52 8.04
CA ILE A 28 -13.05 20.67 6.97
C ILE A 28 -12.90 19.21 7.43
N SER A 29 -12.62 18.98 8.71
CA SER A 29 -12.56 17.63 9.29
C SER A 29 -13.91 16.89 9.23
N ARG A 30 -15.03 17.61 9.22
CA ARG A 30 -16.38 17.03 9.19
C ARG A 30 -16.96 16.99 7.79
N TRP A 31 -16.70 18.03 7.00
CA TRP A 31 -17.26 18.15 5.65
C TRP A 31 -16.40 17.43 4.63
N GLY A 32 -15.08 17.51 4.70
CA GLY A 32 -14.15 16.97 3.71
C GLY A 32 -13.57 18.06 2.79
N PHE A 33 -12.63 17.67 1.93
CA PHE A 33 -11.89 18.58 1.03
C PHE A 33 -12.48 18.68 -0.38
N SER A 34 -13.62 18.05 -0.65
CA SER A 34 -14.17 18.02 -2.01
C SER A 34 -14.73 19.39 -2.41
N ALA A 35 -14.52 19.78 -3.67
CA ALA A 35 -15.02 21.04 -4.21
C ALA A 35 -16.56 21.11 -4.10
N GLU A 36 -17.25 19.98 -4.25
CA GLU A 36 -18.71 19.86 -4.17
C GLU A 36 -19.26 20.22 -2.79
N GLN A 37 -18.55 19.81 -1.75
CA GLN A 37 -18.94 20.14 -0.37
C GLN A 37 -18.71 21.62 -0.07
N LEU A 38 -17.64 22.21 -0.61
CA LEU A 38 -17.39 23.64 -0.49
C LEU A 38 -18.44 24.45 -1.25
N ALA A 39 -18.77 24.07 -2.49
CA ALA A 39 -19.81 24.74 -3.28
C ALA A 39 -21.19 24.63 -2.62
N LYS A 40 -21.52 23.47 -2.02
CA LYS A 40 -22.75 23.30 -1.25
C LYS A 40 -22.77 24.18 -0.01
N TRP A 41 -21.66 24.25 0.74
CA TRP A 41 -21.55 25.11 1.90
C TRP A 41 -21.66 26.61 1.54
N ILE A 42 -21.09 27.03 0.41
CA ILE A 42 -21.23 28.40 -0.12
C ILE A 42 -22.68 28.65 -0.53
N HIS A 43 -23.33 27.70 -1.20
CA HIS A 43 -24.74 27.82 -1.58
C HIS A 43 -25.63 27.99 -0.35
N ASP A 44 -25.44 27.17 0.69
CA ASP A 44 -26.20 27.24 1.95
C ASP A 44 -26.00 28.58 2.71
N ARG A 45 -24.93 29.35 2.42
CA ARG A 45 -24.54 30.56 3.17
C ARG A 45 -24.74 31.86 2.40
N ALA A 46 -24.48 31.84 1.10
CA ALA A 46 -24.48 33.00 0.23
C ALA A 46 -25.55 32.93 -0.87
N ASP A 47 -26.30 31.82 -0.95
CA ASP A 47 -27.27 31.53 -2.01
C ASP A 47 -26.66 31.57 -3.43
N VAL A 48 -25.33 31.47 -3.52
CA VAL A 48 -24.60 31.44 -4.80
C VAL A 48 -24.40 30.00 -5.22
N GLN A 49 -24.95 29.63 -6.38
CA GLN A 49 -24.71 28.32 -6.99
C GLN A 49 -23.40 28.33 -7.78
N ILE A 50 -22.44 27.49 -7.36
CA ILE A 50 -21.17 27.30 -8.05
C ILE A 50 -21.21 25.98 -8.82
N HIS A 51 -21.11 26.03 -10.15
CA HIS A 51 -20.96 24.84 -10.99
C HIS A 51 -19.50 24.39 -11.01
N ILE A 52 -19.26 23.15 -10.58
CA ILE A 52 -17.92 22.56 -10.56
C ILE A 52 -17.74 21.74 -11.83
N PHE A 53 -16.80 22.16 -12.66
CA PHE A 53 -16.36 21.38 -13.82
C PHE A 53 -15.09 20.62 -13.46
N ARG A 54 -15.17 19.30 -13.43
CA ARG A 54 -13.98 18.44 -13.35
C ARG A 54 -13.49 18.17 -14.77
N PRO A 55 -12.20 18.37 -15.08
CA PRO A 55 -11.68 17.96 -16.38
C PRO A 55 -11.92 16.45 -16.54
N PRO A 56 -12.33 15.98 -17.74
CA PRO A 56 -12.55 14.56 -17.97
C PRO A 56 -11.27 13.79 -17.64
N ASN A 57 -11.41 12.75 -16.81
CA ASN A 57 -10.28 11.93 -16.40
C ASN A 57 -9.90 10.97 -17.53
N TYR A 58 -8.94 11.37 -18.36
CA TYR A 58 -8.43 10.55 -19.46
C TYR A 58 -7.59 9.34 -18.99
N SER A 59 -7.21 9.26 -17.72
CA SER A 59 -6.38 8.14 -17.23
C SER A 59 -7.06 6.77 -17.42
N GLY A 60 -8.38 6.69 -17.20
CA GLY A 60 -9.13 5.46 -17.40
C GLY A 60 -9.19 5.04 -18.87
N PHE A 61 -9.40 6.00 -19.77
CA PHE A 61 -9.38 5.75 -21.21
C PHE A 61 -7.99 5.34 -21.70
N LEU A 62 -6.93 6.03 -21.26
CA LEU A 62 -5.55 5.70 -21.56
C LEU A 62 -5.18 4.29 -21.08
N LEU A 63 -5.63 3.89 -19.89
CA LEU A 63 -5.43 2.53 -19.36
C LEU A 63 -6.09 1.49 -20.27
N ILE A 64 -7.33 1.72 -20.72
CA ILE A 64 -8.05 0.80 -21.60
C ILE A 64 -7.32 0.68 -22.95
N VAL A 65 -6.92 1.80 -23.55
CA VAL A 65 -6.16 1.82 -24.81
C VAL A 65 -4.84 1.05 -24.66
N LEU A 66 -4.12 1.27 -23.56
CA LEU A 66 -2.88 0.57 -23.25
C LEU A 66 -3.11 -0.94 -23.13
N LEU A 67 -4.14 -1.37 -22.39
CA LEU A 67 -4.46 -2.79 -22.19
C LEU A 67 -4.83 -3.47 -23.52
N VAL A 68 -5.67 -2.83 -24.33
CA VAL A 68 -6.05 -3.36 -25.64
C VAL A 68 -4.84 -3.46 -26.57
N THR A 69 -3.96 -2.45 -26.57
CA THR A 69 -2.74 -2.46 -27.38
C THR A 69 -1.77 -3.55 -26.91
N MET A 70 -1.62 -3.75 -25.60
CA MET A 70 -0.74 -4.77 -25.04
C MET A 70 -1.24 -6.19 -25.33
N ILE A 71 -2.54 -6.44 -25.15
CA ILE A 71 -3.17 -7.74 -25.46
C ILE A 71 -3.10 -8.00 -26.97
N GLY A 72 -3.44 -7.00 -27.80
CA GLY A 72 -3.34 -7.09 -29.25
C GLY A 72 -1.91 -7.34 -29.74
N GLY A 73 -0.92 -6.66 -29.15
CA GLY A 73 0.50 -6.85 -29.45
C GLY A 73 1.00 -8.24 -29.07
N LEU A 74 0.60 -8.76 -27.91
CA LEU A 74 0.93 -10.14 -27.47
C LEU A 74 0.33 -11.18 -28.43
N LEU A 75 -0.93 -11.03 -28.81
CA LEU A 75 -1.60 -11.91 -29.77
C LEU A 75 -0.98 -11.82 -31.18
N TYR A 76 -0.52 -10.64 -31.59
CA TYR A 76 0.13 -10.44 -32.89
C TYR A 76 1.52 -11.08 -32.94
N ILE A 77 2.37 -10.85 -31.93
CA ILE A 77 3.75 -11.37 -31.88
C ILE A 77 3.77 -12.88 -31.66
N LYS A 78 2.86 -13.42 -30.83
CA LYS A 78 2.81 -14.85 -30.49
C LYS A 78 1.64 -15.60 -31.12
N ARG A 79 1.14 -15.14 -32.27
CA ARG A 79 0.07 -15.81 -33.03
C ARG A 79 0.32 -17.31 -33.24
N ASN A 80 1.58 -17.71 -33.40
CA ASN A 80 1.99 -19.09 -33.66
C ASN A 80 2.51 -19.86 -32.43
N SER A 81 2.66 -19.22 -31.26
CA SER A 81 3.18 -19.84 -30.04
C SER A 81 2.27 -19.53 -28.84
N LEU A 82 0.99 -19.90 -28.95
CA LEU A 82 0.00 -19.75 -27.87
C LEU A 82 0.20 -20.79 -26.75
N GLU A 83 1.19 -21.67 -26.86
CA GLU A 83 1.53 -22.68 -25.85
C GLU A 83 1.75 -22.09 -24.44
N PHE A 84 2.23 -20.84 -24.35
CA PHE A 84 2.36 -20.10 -23.08
C PHE A 84 1.01 -19.88 -22.37
N LEU A 85 -0.08 -19.65 -23.13
CA LEU A 85 -1.43 -19.47 -22.56
C LEU A 85 -2.01 -20.77 -22.03
N TYR A 86 -1.54 -21.93 -22.50
CA TYR A 86 -1.98 -23.23 -22.01
C TYR A 86 -1.12 -23.73 -20.84
N ASN A 87 0.02 -23.09 -20.57
CA ASN A 87 0.92 -23.50 -19.50
C ASN A 87 0.36 -23.12 -18.12
N GLN A 88 -0.01 -24.12 -17.33
CA GLN A 88 -0.53 -23.95 -15.96
C GLN A 88 0.48 -23.25 -15.02
N VAL A 89 1.78 -23.42 -15.24
CA VAL A 89 2.83 -22.80 -14.41
C VAL A 89 2.85 -21.29 -14.60
N VAL A 90 2.63 -20.81 -15.81
CA VAL A 90 2.58 -19.38 -16.12
C VAL A 90 1.40 -18.73 -15.41
N TRP A 91 0.21 -19.33 -15.51
CA TRP A 91 -0.97 -18.86 -14.80
C TRP A 91 -0.79 -18.93 -13.28
N GLY A 92 -0.17 -19.99 -12.78
CA GLY A 92 0.18 -20.10 -11.36
C GLY A 92 1.08 -18.96 -10.90
N MET A 93 2.15 -18.64 -11.64
CA MET A 93 3.02 -17.50 -11.33
C MET A 93 2.27 -16.18 -11.37
N PHE A 94 1.40 -15.98 -12.36
CA PHE A 94 0.59 -14.76 -12.49
C PHE A 94 -0.37 -14.58 -11.30
N VAL A 95 -1.07 -15.65 -10.89
CA VAL A 95 -1.99 -15.62 -9.74
C VAL A 95 -1.25 -15.34 -8.45
N VAL A 96 -0.10 -15.98 -8.22
CA VAL A 96 0.74 -15.71 -7.04
C VAL A 96 1.19 -14.24 -7.03
N LEU A 97 1.65 -13.71 -8.16
CA LEU A 97 2.07 -12.31 -8.28
C LEU A 97 0.90 -11.34 -8.02
N ALA A 98 -0.30 -11.64 -8.53
CA ALA A 98 -1.49 -10.84 -8.29
C ALA A 98 -1.88 -10.82 -6.80
N ILE A 99 -1.88 -11.98 -6.14
CA ILE A 99 -2.15 -12.10 -4.70
C ILE A 99 -1.13 -11.27 -3.90
N LEU A 100 0.14 -11.29 -4.28
CA LEU A 100 1.19 -10.52 -3.62
C LEU A 100 0.99 -9.01 -3.73
N ILE A 101 0.60 -8.50 -4.91
CA ILE A 101 0.26 -7.08 -5.11
C ILE A 101 -0.90 -6.69 -4.19
N CYS A 102 -1.90 -7.55 -4.06
CA CYS A 102 -3.04 -7.32 -3.18
C CYS A 102 -2.63 -7.29 -1.70
N ILE A 103 -1.71 -8.15 -1.27
CA ILE A 103 -1.22 -8.20 0.13
C ILE A 103 -0.28 -7.02 0.46
N SER A 104 0.44 -6.48 -0.53
CA SER A 104 1.42 -5.38 -0.35
C SER A 104 0.83 -4.04 0.11
N GLY A 105 -0.49 -3.90 0.21
CA GLY A 105 -1.13 -2.63 0.63
C GLY A 105 -1.31 -1.60 -0.51
N GLN A 106 -1.06 -1.98 -1.77
CA GLN A 106 -1.27 -1.10 -2.93
C GLN A 106 -2.72 -0.62 -3.05
N ILE A 107 -3.68 -1.49 -2.72
CA ILE A 107 -5.10 -1.14 -2.69
C ILE A 107 -5.40 -0.10 -1.61
N TRP A 108 -4.77 -0.22 -0.43
CA TRP A 108 -4.93 0.73 0.66
C TRP A 108 -4.48 2.13 0.25
N ASN A 109 -3.35 2.24 -0.46
CA ASN A 109 -2.86 3.51 -0.99
C ASN A 109 -3.79 4.10 -2.05
N SER A 110 -4.28 3.26 -2.96
CA SER A 110 -5.18 3.69 -4.04
C SER A 110 -6.49 4.26 -3.49
N ILE A 111 -7.04 3.68 -2.43
CA ILE A 111 -8.29 4.15 -1.81
C ILE A 111 -8.06 5.43 -0.98
N ARG A 112 -6.99 5.50 -0.20
CA ARG A 112 -6.77 6.60 0.75
C ARG A 112 -6.06 7.80 0.15
N GLY A 113 -5.45 7.67 -1.04
CA GLY A 113 -4.74 8.77 -1.69
C GLY A 113 -3.62 9.34 -0.81
N SER A 114 -2.85 8.45 -0.17
CA SER A 114 -1.80 8.85 0.77
C SER A 114 -0.76 9.77 0.10
N PRO A 115 -0.23 10.81 0.76
CA PRO A 115 0.79 11.67 0.20
C PRO A 115 2.09 10.88 -0.02
N PHE A 116 2.83 11.29 -1.04
CA PHE A 116 4.09 10.64 -1.41
C PHE A 116 5.14 10.73 -0.31
N LEU A 117 5.28 11.91 0.29
CA LEU A 117 6.21 12.20 1.38
C LEU A 117 5.53 13.16 2.36
N HIS A 118 5.79 12.98 3.66
CA HIS A 118 5.42 13.96 4.66
C HIS A 118 6.68 14.60 5.22
N ARG A 119 6.80 15.92 5.05
CA ARG A 119 7.85 16.71 5.70
C ARG A 119 7.34 17.10 7.07
N ASN A 120 8.09 16.76 8.12
CA ASN A 120 7.74 17.22 9.47
C ASN A 120 7.85 18.76 9.50
N PRO A 121 6.75 19.50 9.77
CA PRO A 121 6.75 20.97 9.73
C PRO A 121 7.67 21.63 10.75
N GLN A 122 8.05 20.90 11.82
CA GLN A 122 8.84 21.45 12.93
C GLN A 122 10.35 21.15 12.81
N THR A 123 10.74 20.05 12.17
CA THR A 123 12.14 19.62 12.09
C THR A 123 12.69 19.59 10.67
N GLY A 124 11.86 19.81 9.64
CA GLY A 124 12.27 19.82 8.23
C GLY A 124 12.75 18.47 7.68
N GLN A 125 12.82 17.44 8.53
CA GLN A 125 13.22 16.09 8.15
C GLN A 125 12.14 15.43 7.30
N ILE A 126 12.60 14.74 6.26
CA ILE A 126 11.76 14.02 5.31
C ILE A 126 11.52 12.63 5.93
N GLY A 127 10.31 12.39 6.43
CA GLY A 127 9.95 11.09 6.97
C GLY A 127 9.62 10.14 5.83
N LEU A 128 10.50 9.17 5.57
CA LEU A 128 10.26 8.09 4.61
C LEU A 128 9.28 7.02 5.16
N PHE A 129 9.15 6.93 6.48
CA PHE A 129 8.25 6.01 7.18
C PHE A 129 7.29 6.78 8.08
N SER A 130 6.02 6.40 8.08
CA SER A 130 5.00 6.90 8.98
C SER A 130 5.20 6.27 10.36
N GLY A 131 5.26 7.12 11.38
CA GLY A 131 5.37 6.68 12.78
C GLY A 131 4.07 6.11 13.36
N SER A 132 3.08 5.80 12.52
CA SER A 132 1.78 5.29 12.93
C SER A 132 1.40 4.05 12.12
N SER A 133 0.89 3.05 12.83
CA SER A 133 0.42 1.78 12.28
C SER A 133 -0.80 1.86 11.37
N GLY A 134 -1.63 2.90 11.53
CA GLY A 134 -2.84 3.10 10.75
C GLY A 134 -2.63 3.89 9.47
N TYR A 135 -1.39 4.31 9.19
CA TYR A 135 -1.04 5.11 8.02
C TYR A 135 0.13 4.47 7.27
N GLN A 136 0.23 4.77 5.99
CA GLN A 136 1.31 4.27 5.13
C GLN A 136 1.55 5.31 4.05
N PHE A 137 2.80 5.75 3.86
CA PHE A 137 3.14 6.65 2.76
C PHE A 137 3.26 5.89 1.44
N ILE A 138 3.01 6.59 0.32
CA ILE A 138 3.28 5.98 -1.00
C ILE A 138 4.79 5.71 -1.16
N ALA A 139 5.67 6.58 -0.63
CA ALA A 139 7.10 6.30 -0.61
C ALA A 139 7.46 5.05 0.23
N GLU A 140 6.78 4.81 1.37
CA GLU A 140 6.91 3.52 2.07
C GLU A 140 6.51 2.38 1.17
N THR A 141 5.52 2.54 0.31
CA THR A 141 5.05 1.44 -0.54
C THR A 141 5.94 1.19 -1.75
N TYR A 142 6.67 2.20 -2.24
CA TYR A 142 7.70 2.03 -3.26
C TYR A 142 9.00 1.48 -2.67
N VAL A 143 9.34 1.91 -1.45
CA VAL A 143 10.39 1.27 -0.66
C VAL A 143 9.97 -0.16 -0.37
N ASP A 144 8.72 -0.44 0.04
CA ASP A 144 8.12 -1.77 0.20
C ASP A 144 7.90 -2.49 -1.12
N PHE A 145 8.01 -1.82 -2.27
CA PHE A 145 7.98 -2.42 -3.62
C PHE A 145 9.38 -2.96 -3.97
N ILE A 146 10.43 -2.21 -3.65
CA ILE A 146 11.84 -2.65 -3.71
C ILE A 146 12.13 -3.66 -2.59
N PHE A 147 11.63 -3.40 -1.39
CA PHE A 147 11.51 -4.29 -0.27
C PHE A 147 10.39 -5.30 -0.51
N LEU A 148 9.63 -5.30 -1.63
CA LEU A 148 8.71 -6.39 -1.96
C LEU A 148 9.53 -7.55 -2.42
N ASN A 149 10.64 -7.30 -3.15
CA ASN A 149 11.66 -8.34 -3.34
C ASN A 149 12.20 -8.85 -2.00
N TYR A 150 12.37 -7.97 -1.01
CA TYR A 150 12.90 -8.33 0.31
C TYR A 150 11.87 -9.07 1.18
N PHE A 151 10.67 -8.53 1.38
CA PHE A 151 9.51 -9.10 2.04
C PHE A 151 9.02 -10.37 1.35
N PHE A 152 9.03 -10.42 0.00
CA PHE A 152 8.86 -11.65 -0.78
C PHE A 152 9.96 -12.64 -0.44
N PHE A 153 11.23 -12.24 -0.47
CA PHE A 153 12.34 -13.13 -0.11
C PHE A 153 12.22 -13.66 1.32
N LEU A 154 11.78 -12.83 2.26
CA LEU A 154 11.52 -13.22 3.65
C LEU A 154 10.33 -14.19 3.74
N HIS A 155 9.20 -13.88 3.11
CA HIS A 155 7.99 -14.74 3.12
C HIS A 155 8.24 -16.05 2.40
N PHE A 156 8.89 -15.99 1.24
CA PHE A 156 9.34 -17.15 0.48
C PHE A 156 10.31 -17.98 1.30
N GLY A 157 11.25 -17.35 2.02
CA GLY A 157 12.19 -18.04 2.91
C GLY A 157 11.49 -18.79 4.05
N VAL A 158 10.48 -18.18 4.67
CA VAL A 158 9.65 -18.86 5.70
C VAL A 158 8.85 -20.01 5.08
N CYS A 159 8.16 -19.78 3.96
CA CYS A 159 7.37 -20.81 3.29
C CYS A 159 8.24 -21.97 2.79
N ALA A 160 9.40 -21.68 2.20
CA ALA A 160 10.36 -22.68 1.76
C ALA A 160 10.90 -23.50 2.94
N GLY A 161 11.23 -22.85 4.06
CA GLY A 161 11.62 -23.54 5.29
C GLY A 161 10.53 -24.48 5.83
N MET A 162 9.26 -24.04 5.81
CA MET A 162 8.11 -24.86 6.18
C MET A 162 7.88 -26.04 5.23
N ILE A 163 8.06 -25.83 3.93
CA ILE A 163 7.97 -26.90 2.93
C ILE A 163 9.08 -27.92 3.14
N LEU A 164 10.32 -27.48 3.36
CA LEU A 164 11.46 -28.36 3.68
C LEU A 164 11.18 -29.21 4.92
N LEU A 165 10.54 -28.63 5.95
CA LEU A 165 10.13 -29.36 7.16
C LEU A 165 9.05 -30.40 6.91
N ASN A 166 8.08 -30.09 6.04
CA ASN A 166 6.99 -31.00 5.69
C ASN A 166 7.46 -32.14 4.76
N GLU A 167 8.43 -31.88 3.89
CA GLU A 167 8.99 -32.86 2.96
C GLU A 167 10.09 -33.74 3.58
N ALA A 168 10.80 -33.26 4.61
CA ALA A 168 11.81 -34.03 5.34
C ALA A 168 11.33 -35.44 5.82
N PRO A 169 10.13 -35.62 6.40
CA PRO A 169 9.64 -36.94 6.81
C PRO A 169 9.18 -37.81 5.63
N LYS A 170 8.77 -37.24 4.49
CA LYS A 170 8.19 -37.97 3.36
C LYS A 170 9.22 -38.65 2.46
N LEU A 171 10.49 -38.25 2.54
CA LEU A 171 11.57 -38.82 1.74
C LEU A 171 11.87 -40.27 2.13
N THR A 172 11.16 -41.23 1.55
CA THR A 172 11.42 -42.67 1.74
C THR A 172 12.62 -43.07 0.86
N GLY A 173 13.75 -43.47 1.47
CA GLY A 173 14.93 -43.98 0.73
C GLY A 173 16.23 -43.18 0.82
N GLN A 174 16.25 -41.99 1.44
CA GLN A 174 17.51 -41.24 1.68
C GLN A 174 18.11 -41.52 3.06
N THR A 175 19.45 -41.50 3.16
CA THR A 175 20.22 -41.65 4.40
C THR A 175 19.66 -40.77 5.52
N GLY A 176 19.50 -41.30 6.74
CA GLY A 176 18.94 -40.56 7.88
C GLY A 176 19.61 -39.20 8.14
N LYS A 177 20.91 -39.08 7.84
CA LYS A 177 21.67 -37.82 7.88
C LYS A 177 21.10 -36.74 6.95
N ARG A 178 20.66 -37.09 5.74
CA ARG A 178 20.12 -36.14 4.75
C ARG A 178 18.76 -35.59 5.16
N LYS A 179 17.90 -36.43 5.75
CA LYS A 179 16.63 -36.02 6.36
C LYS A 179 16.84 -35.05 7.52
N ALA A 180 17.77 -35.39 8.43
CA ALA A 180 18.11 -34.52 9.55
C ALA A 180 18.64 -33.16 9.08
N MET A 181 19.52 -33.14 8.06
CA MET A 181 20.02 -31.88 7.49
C MET A 181 18.91 -31.01 6.88
N MET A 182 17.96 -31.59 6.14
CA MET A 182 16.83 -30.83 5.57
C MET A 182 15.91 -30.26 6.65
N ALA A 183 15.63 -31.02 7.71
CA ALA A 183 14.83 -30.53 8.83
C ALA A 183 15.57 -29.42 9.60
N VAL A 184 16.85 -29.59 9.90
CA VAL A 184 17.64 -28.56 10.60
C VAL A 184 17.75 -27.29 9.75
N LEU A 185 17.99 -27.42 8.44
CA LEU A 185 18.03 -26.28 7.53
C LEU A 185 16.67 -25.56 7.45
N GLY A 186 15.57 -26.32 7.39
CA GLY A 186 14.21 -25.77 7.38
C GLY A 186 13.89 -24.98 8.66
N ILE A 187 14.24 -25.52 9.84
CA ILE A 187 14.08 -24.80 11.11
C ILE A 187 14.91 -23.52 11.12
N LEU A 188 16.19 -23.59 10.71
CA LEU A 188 17.09 -22.44 10.70
C LEU A 188 16.57 -21.32 9.79
N MET A 189 16.09 -21.68 8.58
CA MET A 189 15.48 -20.73 7.65
C MET A 189 14.24 -20.07 8.25
N VAL A 190 13.30 -20.85 8.81
CA VAL A 190 12.09 -20.30 9.43
C VAL A 190 12.45 -19.35 10.57
N VAL A 191 13.34 -19.77 11.47
CA VAL A 191 13.77 -18.99 12.64
C VAL A 191 14.43 -17.67 12.22
N PHE A 192 15.33 -17.70 11.24
CA PHE A 192 16.03 -16.51 10.77
C PHE A 192 15.09 -15.52 10.09
N PHE A 193 14.32 -15.98 9.10
CA PHE A 193 13.44 -15.10 8.33
C PHE A 193 12.25 -14.58 9.14
N PHE A 194 11.69 -15.40 10.03
CA PHE A 194 10.64 -14.97 10.94
C PHE A 194 11.15 -13.93 11.95
N SER A 195 12.38 -14.08 12.46
CA SER A 195 13.01 -13.07 13.33
C SER A 195 13.12 -11.71 12.65
N PHE A 196 13.57 -11.71 11.40
CA PHE A 196 13.76 -10.47 10.64
C PHE A 196 12.43 -9.79 10.33
N LEU A 197 11.40 -10.57 9.95
CA LEU A 197 10.05 -10.06 9.74
C LEU A 197 9.50 -9.39 11.02
N LEU A 198 9.69 -10.02 12.17
CA LEU A 198 9.24 -9.48 13.46
C LEU A 198 9.96 -8.17 13.83
N SER A 199 11.24 -8.05 13.50
CA SER A 199 12.04 -6.82 13.73
C SER A 199 11.51 -5.66 12.87
N VAL A 200 11.24 -5.88 11.58
CA VAL A 200 10.62 -4.87 10.70
C VAL A 200 9.23 -4.47 11.21
N PHE A 201 8.43 -5.44 11.64
CA PHE A 201 7.11 -5.16 12.22
C PHE A 201 7.21 -4.28 13.47
N ARG A 202 8.16 -4.58 14.35
CA ARG A 202 8.40 -3.80 15.57
C ARG A 202 8.92 -2.39 15.29
N ALA A 203 9.75 -2.21 14.27
CA ALA A 203 10.19 -0.88 13.85
C ALA A 203 9.01 0.02 13.47
N LYS A 204 7.97 -0.55 12.85
CA LYS A 204 6.73 0.17 12.50
C LYS A 204 5.76 0.29 13.69
N TYR A 205 5.67 -0.73 14.54
CA TYR A 205 4.82 -0.75 15.73
C TYR A 205 5.64 -0.67 17.02
N GLN A 206 5.94 0.55 17.47
CA GLN A 206 6.73 0.77 18.69
C GLN A 206 6.09 0.19 19.97
N GLY A 207 4.77 -0.03 19.98
CA GLY A 207 4.06 -0.67 21.08
C GLY A 207 4.16 -2.19 21.12
N TYR A 208 4.81 -2.84 20.14
CA TYR A 208 4.92 -4.30 20.10
C TYR A 208 6.06 -4.79 21.02
N PRO A 209 5.75 -5.55 22.08
CA PRO A 209 6.73 -5.87 23.12
C PRO A 209 7.59 -7.10 22.80
N TYR A 210 7.22 -7.91 21.81
CA TYR A 210 7.86 -9.20 21.53
C TYR A 210 8.95 -9.08 20.46
N SER A 211 10.03 -9.84 20.65
CA SER A 211 11.19 -9.95 19.75
C SER A 211 11.61 -11.42 19.73
N PHE A 212 11.95 -11.97 18.56
CA PHE A 212 12.40 -13.38 18.49
C PHE A 212 13.91 -13.47 18.71
N LEU A 213 14.73 -13.27 17.66
CA LEU A 213 16.21 -13.26 17.79
C LEU A 213 16.85 -11.91 17.47
N ILE A 214 16.27 -11.16 16.54
CA ILE A 214 16.79 -9.86 16.09
C ILE A 214 15.86 -8.78 16.64
N LYS A 215 16.44 -7.72 17.22
CA LYS A 215 15.72 -6.51 17.63
C LYS A 215 15.60 -5.58 16.44
#